data_AF-A0A0D0HE24-F1
#
_entry.id   AF-A0A0D0HE24-F1
#
_cell.length_a   1.000
_cell.length_b   1.000
_cell.length_c   1.000
_cell.angle_alpha   90.00
_cell.angle_beta   90.00
_cell.angle_gamma   90.00
#
_symmetry.space_group_name_H-M   'P 1'
#
loop_
_entity.id
_entity.type
_entity.pdbx_description
1 polymer ?
#
loop_
_entity_poly.entity_id
_entity_poly.type
_entity_poly.pdbx_seq_one_letter_code
_entity_poly.pdbx_strand_id
1 'polypeptide(L)'
;MKKIIRICLCLAMLFIAIGAHAQTAADGIYSKGMALKKQRTKTSLTQAIANFRKAKGLYATEAGKDKCDAQIGACNYLLKRINKPKPKPKPITKNDAQKTVVEEVAQVDKHKNVEISLSEDYLDFKSRMEGGAQSVTVTCNYDDWYIEDQPKWVKASKAGNDKIYVEVEDNLGKEKRSGVVSIKCGDVDVDLVINQKKADITRKVKEGAVKVWKSLFGGKKDK
;
A
#
# COMPACT_ATOMS: atom_id res chain seq x y z
N MET A 1 18.85 -29.39 39.97
CA MET A 1 18.61 -29.41 38.51
C MET A 1 17.12 -29.36 38.13
N LYS A 2 16.25 -30.30 38.55
CA LYS A 2 14.81 -30.30 38.19
C LYS A 2 14.02 -29.02 38.58
N LYS A 3 14.36 -28.37 39.71
CA LYS A 3 13.72 -27.11 40.15
C LYS A 3 14.14 -25.89 39.30
N ILE A 4 15.41 -25.82 38.90
CA ILE A 4 15.95 -24.74 38.04
C ILE A 4 15.39 -24.85 36.61
N ILE A 5 15.31 -26.07 36.08
CA ILE A 5 14.71 -26.34 34.75
C ILE A 5 13.22 -25.93 34.74
N ARG A 6 12.47 -26.22 35.81
CA ARG A 6 11.06 -25.79 35.95
C ARG A 6 10.92 -24.26 36.02
N ILE A 7 11.80 -23.57 36.74
CA ILE A 7 11.78 -22.10 36.82
C ILE A 7 12.10 -21.48 35.46
N CYS A 8 13.11 -22.00 34.73
CA CYS A 8 13.43 -21.54 33.39
C CYS A 8 12.29 -21.79 32.38
N LEU A 9 11.59 -22.93 32.46
CA LEU A 9 10.42 -23.22 31.64
C LEU A 9 9.22 -22.31 31.97
N CYS A 10 8.97 -22.02 33.25
CA CYS A 10 7.91 -21.10 33.65
C CYS A 10 8.20 -19.66 33.21
N LEU A 11 9.45 -19.20 33.33
CA LEU A 11 9.86 -17.88 32.84
C LEU A 11 9.77 -17.78 31.31
N ALA A 12 10.18 -18.81 30.57
CA ALA A 12 10.04 -18.86 29.12
C ALA A 12 8.56 -18.80 28.67
N MET A 13 7.65 -19.49 29.37
CA MET A 13 6.21 -19.43 29.09
C MET A 13 5.60 -18.05 29.41
N LEU A 14 6.07 -17.38 30.47
CA LEU A 14 5.70 -15.98 30.78
C LEU A 14 6.15 -15.00 29.69
N PHE A 15 7.35 -15.16 29.12
CA PHE A 15 7.81 -14.33 28.00
C PHE A 15 7.01 -14.58 26.71
N ILE A 16 6.59 -15.82 26.44
CA ILE A 16 5.72 -16.15 25.28
C ILE A 16 4.34 -15.50 25.43
N ALA A 17 3.76 -15.54 26.63
CA ALA A 17 2.44 -14.95 26.90
C ALA A 17 2.42 -13.42 26.76
N ILE A 18 3.47 -12.73 27.21
CA ILE A 18 3.61 -11.27 27.06
C ILE A 18 3.73 -10.89 25.57
N GLY A 19 4.46 -11.68 24.77
CA GLY A 19 4.57 -11.48 23.32
C GLY A 19 3.23 -11.59 22.58
N ALA A 20 2.40 -12.58 22.95
CA ALA A 20 1.06 -12.76 22.36
C ALA A 20 0.09 -11.62 22.75
N HIS A 21 0.18 -11.11 23.98
CA HIS A 21 -0.66 -10.00 24.44
C HIS A 21 -0.30 -8.65 23.78
N ALA A 22 0.98 -8.38 23.51
CA ALA A 22 1.40 -7.17 22.81
C ALA A 22 0.94 -7.16 21.33
N GLN A 23 0.96 -8.33 20.68
CA GLN A 23 0.49 -8.48 19.29
C GLN A 23 -1.01 -8.22 19.18
N THR A 24 -1.83 -8.78 20.07
CA THR A 24 -3.30 -8.59 20.07
C THR A 24 -3.71 -7.15 20.35
N ALA A 25 -2.99 -6.44 21.23
CA ALA A 25 -3.20 -5.01 21.46
C ALA A 25 -2.83 -4.16 20.24
N ALA A 26 -1.72 -4.48 19.55
CA ALA A 26 -1.31 -3.80 18.33
C ALA A 26 -2.35 -3.97 17.20
N ASP A 27 -2.82 -5.20 16.99
CA ASP A 27 -3.83 -5.53 15.96
C ASP A 27 -5.15 -4.79 16.21
N GLY A 28 -5.60 -4.70 17.47
CA GLY A 28 -6.81 -3.97 17.84
C GLY A 28 -6.72 -2.46 17.60
N ILE A 29 -5.52 -1.87 17.66
CA ILE A 29 -5.31 -0.44 17.35
C ILE A 29 -5.14 -0.24 15.85
N TYR A 30 -4.45 -1.17 15.18
CA TYR A 30 -4.29 -1.17 13.73
C TYR A 30 -5.66 -1.22 13.04
N SER A 31 -6.56 -2.11 13.47
CA SER A 31 -7.91 -2.22 12.91
C SER A 31 -8.74 -0.95 13.07
N LYS A 32 -8.63 -0.24 14.20
CA LYS A 32 -9.23 1.09 14.39
C LYS A 32 -8.68 2.11 13.38
N GLY A 33 -7.36 2.09 13.15
CA GLY A 33 -6.73 2.90 12.11
C GLY A 33 -7.29 2.62 10.72
N MET A 34 -7.47 1.33 10.38
CA MET A 34 -8.05 0.93 9.09
C MET A 34 -9.51 1.39 8.93
N ALA A 35 -10.33 1.28 9.98
CA ALA A 35 -11.72 1.76 9.96
C ALA A 35 -11.81 3.28 9.74
N LEU A 36 -10.94 4.04 10.40
CA LEU A 36 -10.87 5.50 10.23
C LEU A 36 -10.37 5.91 8.84
N LYS A 37 -9.38 5.19 8.30
CA LYS A 37 -8.85 5.43 6.95
C LYS A 37 -9.94 5.31 5.89
N LYS A 38 -10.81 4.29 5.98
CA LYS A 38 -11.92 4.05 5.02
C LYS A 38 -12.86 5.25 4.87
N GLN A 39 -12.97 6.11 5.88
CA GLN A 39 -13.83 7.30 5.82
C GLN A 39 -13.25 8.41 4.93
N ARG A 40 -11.95 8.38 4.58
CA ARG A 40 -11.25 9.33 3.69
C ARG A 40 -11.49 10.84 3.99
N THR A 41 -11.81 11.21 5.23
CA THR A 41 -11.87 12.63 5.62
C THR A 41 -10.52 13.09 6.16
N LYS A 42 -10.25 14.40 6.13
CA LYS A 42 -9.02 14.97 6.73
C LYS A 42 -8.86 14.57 8.20
N THR A 43 -9.94 14.63 8.96
CA THR A 43 -9.96 14.28 10.39
C THR A 43 -9.72 12.79 10.58
N SER A 44 -10.46 11.93 9.86
CA SER A 44 -10.34 10.48 10.03
C SER A 44 -8.97 9.97 9.60
N LEU A 45 -8.37 10.50 8.53
CA LEU A 45 -7.01 10.16 8.10
C LEU A 45 -5.96 10.59 9.12
N THR A 46 -6.14 11.75 9.77
CA THR A 46 -5.24 12.20 10.84
C THR A 46 -5.33 11.28 12.07
N GLN A 47 -6.55 10.87 12.44
CA GLN A 47 -6.78 9.92 13.53
C GLN A 47 -6.27 8.51 13.18
N ALA A 48 -6.38 8.09 11.91
CA ALA A 48 -5.84 6.83 11.42
C ALA A 48 -4.31 6.81 11.58
N ILE A 49 -3.61 7.88 11.17
CA ILE A 49 -2.16 8.04 11.36
C ILE A 49 -1.78 7.92 12.84
N ALA A 50 -2.53 8.54 13.75
CA ALA A 50 -2.28 8.43 15.18
C ALA A 50 -2.40 6.98 15.68
N ASN A 51 -3.43 6.25 15.23
CA ASN A 51 -3.61 4.83 15.56
C ASN A 51 -2.47 3.99 14.99
N PHE A 52 -2.08 4.17 13.73
CA PHE A 52 -0.97 3.40 13.13
C PHE A 52 0.37 3.68 13.82
N ARG A 53 0.64 4.92 14.26
CA ARG A 53 1.83 5.24 15.07
C ARG A 53 1.80 4.51 16.41
N LYS A 54 0.65 4.46 17.07
CA LYS A 54 0.49 3.74 18.34
C LYS A 54 0.65 2.23 18.15
N ALA A 55 0.01 1.64 17.14
CA ALA A 55 0.15 0.23 16.79
C ALA A 55 1.62 -0.13 16.46
N LYS A 56 2.32 0.72 15.69
CA LYS A 56 3.76 0.58 15.40
C LYS A 56 4.60 0.48 16.67
N GLY A 57 4.30 1.28 17.69
CA GLY A 57 5.01 1.25 18.98
C GLY A 57 4.79 -0.05 19.77
N LEU A 58 3.73 -0.80 19.47
CA LEU A 58 3.39 -2.06 20.15
C LEU A 58 3.81 -3.30 19.35
N TYR A 59 3.92 -3.22 18.02
CA TYR A 59 4.40 -4.34 17.22
C TYR A 59 5.84 -4.68 17.53
N ALA A 60 6.09 -5.93 17.93
CA ALA A 60 7.42 -6.45 18.15
C ALA A 60 8.19 -6.69 16.83
N THR A 61 7.49 -7.09 15.77
CA THR A 61 8.10 -7.46 14.49
C THR A 61 8.27 -6.27 13.57
N GLU A 62 9.37 -6.25 12.81
CA GLU A 62 9.59 -5.24 11.77
C GLU A 62 8.52 -5.30 10.67
N ALA A 63 7.97 -6.49 10.38
CA ALA A 63 6.86 -6.63 9.44
C ALA A 63 5.60 -5.85 9.88
N GLY A 64 5.24 -5.92 11.18
CA GLY A 64 4.11 -5.15 11.73
C GLY A 64 4.37 -3.64 11.69
N LYS A 65 5.60 -3.23 12.01
CA LYS A 65 6.01 -1.81 11.93
C LYS A 65 6.00 -1.29 10.49
N ASP A 66 6.44 -2.10 9.54
CA ASP A 66 6.44 -1.77 8.10
C ASP A 66 5.02 -1.60 7.55
N LYS A 67 4.08 -2.48 7.95
CA LYS A 67 2.66 -2.32 7.61
C LYS A 67 2.12 -0.98 8.12
N CYS A 68 2.42 -0.62 9.37
CA CYS A 68 1.99 0.67 9.94
C CYS A 68 2.57 1.86 9.16
N ASP A 69 3.86 1.82 8.83
CA ASP A 69 4.50 2.90 8.06
C ASP A 69 3.89 3.05 6.67
N ALA A 70 3.57 1.93 6.00
CA ALA A 70 2.91 1.97 4.71
C ALA A 70 1.51 2.58 4.78
N GLN A 71 0.72 2.22 5.80
CA GLN A 71 -0.61 2.82 6.02
C GLN A 71 -0.52 4.32 6.38
N ILE A 72 0.50 4.74 7.14
CA ILE A 72 0.78 6.16 7.41
C ILE A 72 1.11 6.89 6.10
N GLY A 73 1.97 6.30 5.26
CA GLY A 73 2.31 6.83 3.94
C GLY A 73 1.08 6.96 3.03
N ALA A 74 0.20 5.95 3.03
CA ALA A 74 -1.08 5.97 2.33
C ALA A 74 -2.00 7.10 2.82
N CYS A 75 -2.12 7.29 4.13
CA CYS A 75 -2.92 8.39 4.68
C CYS A 75 -2.37 9.77 4.28
N ASN A 76 -1.04 9.94 4.30
CA ASN A 76 -0.41 11.17 3.84
C ASN A 76 -0.63 11.41 2.34
N TYR A 77 -0.60 10.36 1.53
CA TYR A 77 -0.93 10.43 0.11
C TYR A 77 -2.36 10.94 -0.11
N LEU A 78 -3.34 10.35 0.57
CA LEU A 78 -4.75 10.75 0.50
C LEU A 78 -4.97 12.18 0.99
N LEU A 79 -4.39 12.56 2.13
CA LEU A 79 -4.44 13.93 2.67
C LEU A 79 -3.90 14.96 1.66
N LYS A 80 -2.79 14.65 0.98
CA LYS A 80 -2.23 15.52 -0.06
C LYS A 80 -3.19 15.68 -1.24
N ARG A 81 -3.95 14.65 -1.59
CA ARG A 81 -4.96 14.71 -2.66
C ARG A 81 -6.18 15.54 -2.25
N ILE A 82 -6.72 15.31 -1.05
CA ILE A 82 -7.86 16.07 -0.51
C ILE A 82 -7.56 17.57 -0.48
N ASN A 83 -6.32 17.95 -0.14
CA ASN A 83 -5.91 19.34 -0.07
C ASN A 83 -5.53 19.97 -1.43
N LYS A 84 -5.44 19.20 -2.52
CA LYS A 84 -5.15 19.79 -3.84
C LYS A 84 -6.39 20.54 -4.33
N PRO A 85 -6.24 21.78 -4.83
CA PRO A 85 -7.32 22.47 -5.51
C PRO A 85 -7.82 21.60 -6.66
N LYS A 86 -9.14 21.40 -6.78
CA LYS A 86 -9.71 20.78 -7.98
C LYS A 86 -9.25 21.62 -9.19
N PRO A 87 -8.73 21.00 -10.27
CA PRO A 87 -8.38 21.75 -11.47
C PRO A 87 -9.60 22.53 -11.94
N LYS A 88 -9.44 23.82 -12.25
CA LYS A 88 -10.50 24.62 -12.86
C LYS A 88 -10.96 23.89 -14.13
N PRO A 89 -12.28 23.79 -14.40
CA PRO A 89 -12.77 23.26 -15.67
C PRO A 89 -12.05 23.99 -16.81
N LYS A 90 -11.47 23.23 -17.75
CA LYS A 90 -10.96 23.84 -18.99
C LYS A 90 -12.15 24.57 -19.65
N PRO A 91 -11.99 25.81 -20.14
CA PRO A 91 -13.04 26.48 -20.90
C PRO A 91 -13.43 25.58 -22.08
N ILE A 92 -14.68 25.16 -22.10
CA ILE A 92 -15.27 24.40 -23.21
C ILE A 92 -15.36 25.36 -24.39
N THR A 93 -14.55 25.16 -25.42
CA THR A 93 -14.70 25.85 -26.69
C THR A 93 -16.01 25.36 -27.32
N LYS A 94 -16.85 26.31 -27.77
CA LYS A 94 -18.29 26.14 -28.08
C LYS A 94 -18.68 25.16 -29.20
N ASN A 95 -17.78 24.33 -29.71
CA ASN A 95 -18.07 23.42 -30.84
C ASN A 95 -18.30 21.94 -30.43
N ASP A 96 -18.16 21.59 -29.16
CA ASP A 96 -18.46 20.23 -28.65
C ASP A 96 -19.78 20.15 -27.85
N ALA A 97 -20.55 21.24 -27.84
CA ALA A 97 -21.73 21.45 -26.98
C ALA A 97 -22.95 20.55 -27.27
N GLN A 98 -22.86 19.55 -28.15
CA GLN A 98 -23.93 18.58 -28.39
C GLN A 98 -23.61 17.15 -27.95
N LYS A 99 -22.38 16.85 -27.49
CA LYS A 99 -22.07 15.56 -26.85
C LYS A 99 -21.85 15.65 -25.35
N THR A 100 -21.56 16.84 -24.83
CA THR A 100 -21.03 17.01 -23.46
C THR A 100 -22.05 17.51 -22.43
N VAL A 101 -23.30 17.82 -22.82
CA VAL A 101 -24.29 18.43 -21.90
C VAL A 101 -25.28 17.42 -21.29
N VAL A 102 -25.30 16.16 -21.74
CA VAL A 102 -26.22 15.14 -21.21
C VAL A 102 -25.67 14.37 -20.00
N GLU A 103 -24.36 14.41 -19.73
CA GLU A 103 -23.76 13.51 -18.71
C GLU A 103 -23.55 14.15 -17.33
N GLU A 104 -23.76 15.46 -17.18
CA GLU A 104 -23.65 16.16 -15.88
C GLU A 104 -25.02 16.42 -15.21
N VAL A 105 -26.13 16.02 -15.83
CA VAL A 105 -27.47 16.11 -15.23
C VAL A 105 -27.95 14.70 -14.90
N ALA A 106 -27.82 14.35 -13.61
CA ALA A 106 -28.24 13.12 -12.97
C ALA A 106 -27.37 11.87 -13.25
N GLN A 107 -26.25 11.75 -12.53
CA GLN A 107 -25.92 10.42 -11.99
C GLN A 107 -27.04 10.03 -11.02
N VAL A 108 -28.14 9.49 -11.57
CA VAL A 108 -29.03 8.64 -10.79
C VAL A 108 -28.14 7.51 -10.31
N ASP A 109 -27.92 7.41 -9.00
CA ASP A 109 -27.25 6.27 -8.38
C ASP A 109 -27.99 4.98 -8.77
N LYS A 110 -27.54 4.38 -9.87
CA LYS A 110 -27.99 3.07 -10.35
C LYS A 110 -27.49 1.94 -9.43
N HIS A 111 -26.64 2.28 -8.48
CA HIS A 111 -25.99 1.39 -7.55
C HIS A 111 -26.60 1.51 -6.16
N LYS A 112 -27.27 0.46 -5.68
CA LYS A 112 -27.83 0.38 -4.33
C LYS A 112 -27.12 -0.74 -3.58
N ASN A 113 -26.70 -0.49 -2.34
CA ASN A 113 -25.94 -1.44 -1.53
C ASN A 113 -24.71 -1.97 -2.26
N VAL A 114 -23.82 -1.06 -2.68
CA VAL A 114 -22.54 -1.47 -3.30
C VAL A 114 -21.70 -2.24 -2.28
N GLU A 115 -21.31 -3.44 -2.66
CA GLU A 115 -20.40 -4.29 -1.92
C GLU A 115 -19.17 -4.50 -2.79
N ILE A 116 -18.06 -3.88 -2.40
CA ILE A 116 -16.78 -4.01 -3.07
C ILE A 116 -15.68 -4.32 -2.04
N SER A 117 -14.82 -5.27 -2.37
CA SER A 117 -13.69 -5.67 -1.52
C SER A 117 -12.49 -6.11 -2.37
N LEU A 118 -11.32 -6.11 -1.74
CA LEU A 118 -10.07 -6.58 -2.32
C LEU A 118 -9.62 -7.83 -1.56
N SER A 119 -9.04 -8.79 -2.27
CA SER A 119 -8.39 -9.96 -1.63
C SER A 119 -7.26 -9.55 -0.69
N GLU A 120 -6.57 -8.45 -1.03
CA GLU A 120 -5.54 -7.82 -0.23
C GLU A 120 -5.68 -6.29 -0.34
N ASP A 121 -5.51 -5.58 0.77
CA ASP A 121 -5.53 -4.11 0.81
C ASP A 121 -4.12 -3.49 0.81
N TYR A 122 -3.09 -4.33 0.66
CA TYR A 122 -1.68 -3.99 0.81
C TYR A 122 -0.80 -4.87 -0.07
N LEU A 123 0.07 -4.24 -0.88
CA LEU A 123 1.12 -4.90 -1.65
C LEU A 123 2.50 -4.34 -1.27
N ASP A 124 3.50 -5.21 -1.15
CA ASP A 124 4.89 -4.82 -0.86
C ASP A 124 5.80 -5.13 -2.05
N PHE A 125 6.47 -4.10 -2.55
CA PHE A 125 7.39 -4.16 -3.66
C PHE A 125 8.83 -3.93 -3.20
N LYS A 126 9.76 -4.65 -3.84
CA LYS A 126 11.20 -4.38 -3.71
C LYS A 126 11.54 -3.03 -4.35
N SER A 127 12.72 -2.52 -4.04
CA SER A 127 13.18 -1.22 -4.56
C SER A 127 13.41 -1.21 -6.07
N ARG A 128 13.70 -2.37 -6.65
CA ARG A 128 13.79 -2.60 -8.08
C ARG A 128 12.87 -3.75 -8.47
N MET A 129 12.35 -3.71 -9.69
CA MET A 129 11.59 -4.82 -10.27
C MET A 129 12.49 -6.05 -10.50
N GLU A 130 12.74 -6.84 -9.46
CA GLU A 130 13.25 -8.21 -9.59
C GLU A 130 12.11 -9.26 -9.62
N GLY A 131 10.84 -8.84 -9.59
CA GLY A 131 9.70 -9.74 -9.34
C GLY A 131 8.39 -9.47 -10.10
N GLY A 132 8.40 -8.69 -11.18
CA GLY A 132 7.22 -8.51 -12.05
C GLY A 132 6.03 -7.78 -11.40
N ALA A 133 4.93 -7.69 -12.16
CA ALA A 133 3.66 -7.13 -11.70
C ALA A 133 3.05 -8.01 -10.59
N GLN A 134 2.45 -7.39 -9.57
CA GLN A 134 1.62 -8.09 -8.59
C GLN A 134 0.15 -7.94 -8.95
N SER A 135 -0.72 -8.80 -8.42
CA SER A 135 -2.16 -8.72 -8.68
C SER A 135 -3.00 -8.92 -7.43
N VAL A 136 -4.15 -8.25 -7.39
CA VAL A 136 -5.20 -8.47 -6.38
C VAL A 136 -6.51 -8.78 -7.06
N THR A 137 -7.34 -9.58 -6.40
CA THR A 137 -8.71 -9.83 -6.86
C THR A 137 -9.65 -8.78 -6.28
N VAL A 138 -10.57 -8.29 -7.12
CA VAL A 138 -11.67 -7.40 -6.78
C VAL A 138 -12.94 -8.22 -6.78
N THR A 139 -13.67 -8.21 -5.67
CA THR A 139 -15.01 -8.77 -5.59
C THR A 139 -15.98 -7.61 -5.46
N CYS A 140 -16.84 -7.44 -6.46
CA CYS A 140 -17.83 -6.37 -6.51
C CYS A 140 -19.17 -6.93 -6.98
N ASN A 141 -20.28 -6.50 -6.38
CA ASN A 141 -21.62 -6.86 -6.84
C ASN A 141 -22.07 -6.14 -8.13
N TYR A 142 -21.18 -5.35 -8.73
CA TYR A 142 -21.35 -4.64 -9.99
C TYR A 142 -20.09 -4.74 -10.85
N ASP A 143 -20.25 -4.78 -12.18
CA ASP A 143 -19.13 -4.95 -13.13
C ASP A 143 -18.45 -3.62 -13.54
N ASP A 144 -19.08 -2.48 -13.29
CA ASP A 144 -18.63 -1.16 -13.74
C ASP A 144 -17.76 -0.40 -12.72
N TRP A 145 -17.11 -1.13 -11.81
CA TRP A 145 -16.05 -0.57 -10.98
C TRP A 145 -14.82 -0.18 -11.82
N TYR A 146 -14.11 0.87 -11.38
CA TYR A 146 -12.95 1.40 -12.08
C TYR A 146 -11.86 1.91 -11.13
N ILE A 147 -10.63 2.03 -11.65
CA ILE A 147 -9.51 2.65 -10.94
C ILE A 147 -9.65 4.17 -11.09
N GLU A 148 -9.91 4.87 -10.00
CA GLU A 148 -10.12 6.31 -9.98
C GLU A 148 -8.80 7.08 -10.03
N ASP A 149 -7.81 6.62 -9.27
CA ASP A 149 -6.53 7.32 -9.13
C ASP A 149 -5.41 6.38 -8.71
N GLN A 150 -4.18 6.77 -9.04
CA GLN A 150 -2.97 6.07 -8.66
C GLN A 150 -1.78 7.04 -8.53
N PRO A 151 -0.76 6.70 -7.73
CA PRO A 151 0.47 7.47 -7.70
C PRO A 151 1.17 7.43 -9.06
N LYS A 152 1.86 8.50 -9.45
CA LYS A 152 2.55 8.58 -10.76
C LYS A 152 3.57 7.46 -11.02
N TRP A 153 4.18 6.94 -9.96
CA TRP A 153 5.18 5.87 -10.03
C TRP A 153 4.55 4.47 -10.02
N VAL A 154 3.22 4.38 -10.05
CA VAL A 154 2.45 3.13 -10.10
C VAL A 154 1.64 3.11 -11.38
N LYS A 155 1.64 1.96 -12.05
CA LYS A 155 0.75 1.66 -13.16
C LYS A 155 -0.16 0.51 -12.75
N ALA A 156 -1.40 0.83 -12.44
CA ALA A 156 -2.45 -0.13 -12.16
C ALA A 156 -3.38 -0.26 -13.36
N SER A 157 -3.79 -1.48 -13.68
CA SER A 157 -4.73 -1.77 -14.77
C SER A 157 -5.74 -2.82 -14.35
N LYS A 158 -6.99 -2.62 -14.78
CA LYS A 158 -8.05 -3.63 -14.67
C LYS A 158 -7.77 -4.73 -15.68
N ALA A 159 -7.83 -5.99 -15.25
CA ALA A 159 -7.77 -7.16 -16.10
C ALA A 159 -9.02 -8.02 -15.87
N GLY A 160 -9.87 -8.11 -16.89
CA GLY A 160 -11.21 -8.69 -16.72
C GLY A 160 -12.07 -7.89 -15.73
N ASN A 161 -13.03 -8.56 -15.10
CA ASN A 161 -13.96 -7.93 -14.15
C ASN A 161 -13.56 -8.10 -12.68
N ASP A 162 -12.48 -8.82 -12.38
CA ASP A 162 -12.18 -9.29 -11.03
C ASP A 162 -10.71 -9.12 -10.63
N LYS A 163 -9.85 -8.51 -11.46
CA LYS A 163 -8.43 -8.36 -11.13
C LYS A 163 -7.88 -6.97 -11.43
N ILE A 164 -6.91 -6.57 -10.60
CA ILE A 164 -6.05 -5.42 -10.84
C ILE A 164 -4.60 -5.90 -10.88
N TYR A 165 -3.89 -5.59 -11.96
CA TYR A 165 -2.44 -5.72 -12.03
C TYR A 165 -1.78 -4.42 -11.62
N VAL A 166 -0.69 -4.52 -10.86
CA VAL A 166 0.07 -3.38 -10.37
C VAL A 166 1.54 -3.54 -10.70
N GLU A 167 2.06 -2.56 -11.44
CA GLU A 167 3.47 -2.36 -11.71
C GLU A 167 3.95 -1.08 -11.02
N VAL A 168 5.21 -1.07 -10.59
CA VAL A 168 5.82 0.09 -9.92
C VAL A 168 7.14 0.44 -10.57
N GLU A 169 7.42 1.72 -10.73
CA GLU A 169 8.75 2.19 -11.13
C GLU A 169 9.78 1.82 -10.06
N ASP A 170 11.06 1.78 -10.42
CA ASP A 170 12.15 1.63 -9.45
C ASP A 170 12.13 2.75 -8.40
N ASN A 171 12.31 2.39 -7.13
CA ASN A 171 12.61 3.33 -6.06
C ASN A 171 14.12 3.37 -5.82
N LEU A 172 14.78 4.33 -6.47
CA LEU A 172 16.22 4.56 -6.30
C LEU A 172 16.56 5.49 -5.12
N GLY A 173 15.55 5.94 -4.38
CA GLY A 173 15.70 6.84 -3.24
C GLY A 173 16.21 6.13 -1.97
N LYS A 174 16.64 6.95 -0.99
CA LYS A 174 17.10 6.49 0.33
C LYS A 174 15.96 6.12 1.28
N GLU A 175 14.74 6.54 0.96
CA GLU A 175 13.54 6.31 1.77
C GLU A 175 12.59 5.35 1.07
N LYS A 176 11.83 4.58 1.87
CA LYS A 176 10.68 3.83 1.35
C LYS A 176 9.60 4.82 0.93
N ARG A 177 8.77 4.41 -0.03
CA ARG A 177 7.64 5.21 -0.51
C ARG A 177 6.36 4.39 -0.46
N SER A 178 5.25 5.08 -0.22
CA SER A 178 3.93 4.47 -0.22
C SER A 178 2.92 5.36 -0.91
N GLY A 179 1.91 4.74 -1.51
CA GLY A 179 0.84 5.41 -2.22
C GLY A 179 -0.41 4.57 -2.27
N VAL A 180 -1.49 5.12 -2.82
CA VAL A 180 -2.80 4.47 -2.85
C VAL A 180 -3.32 4.42 -4.27
N VAL A 181 -3.64 3.22 -4.74
CA VAL A 181 -4.52 3.02 -5.89
C VAL A 181 -5.95 3.03 -5.37
N SER A 182 -6.73 4.02 -5.78
CA SER A 182 -8.13 4.20 -5.38
C SER A 182 -9.04 3.52 -6.39
N ILE A 183 -9.92 2.64 -5.93
CA ILE A 183 -10.89 1.93 -6.75
C ILE A 183 -12.28 2.36 -6.31
N LYS A 184 -13.17 2.60 -7.27
CA LYS A 184 -14.51 3.11 -7.03
C LYS A 184 -15.57 2.26 -7.73
N CYS A 185 -16.69 2.05 -7.05
CA CYS A 185 -17.92 1.50 -7.59
C CYS A 185 -19.10 2.27 -6.98
N GLY A 186 -19.93 2.91 -7.81
CA GLY A 186 -20.90 3.91 -7.32
C GLY A 186 -20.19 4.95 -6.44
N ASP A 187 -20.71 5.19 -5.25
CA ASP A 187 -20.11 6.06 -4.23
C ASP A 187 -19.18 5.36 -3.23
N VAL A 188 -18.93 4.05 -3.40
CA VAL A 188 -18.07 3.29 -2.50
C VAL A 188 -16.65 3.24 -3.02
N ASP A 189 -15.74 3.57 -2.12
CA ASP A 189 -14.30 3.66 -2.34
C ASP A 189 -13.57 2.53 -1.60
N VAL A 190 -12.63 1.86 -2.28
CA VAL A 190 -11.65 0.97 -1.65
C VAL A 190 -10.22 1.38 -2.01
N ASP A 191 -9.31 1.16 -1.06
CA ASP A 191 -7.91 1.59 -1.13
C ASP A 191 -6.98 0.39 -1.20
N LEU A 192 -6.24 0.26 -2.30
CA LEU A 192 -5.10 -0.64 -2.38
C LEU A 192 -3.82 0.13 -2.04
N VAL A 193 -3.19 -0.22 -0.92
CA VAL A 193 -1.93 0.42 -0.49
C VAL A 193 -0.75 -0.24 -1.17
N ILE A 194 0.04 0.58 -1.85
CA ILE A 194 1.29 0.16 -2.47
C ILE A 194 2.45 0.66 -1.61
N ASN A 195 3.24 -0.26 -1.07
CA ASN A 195 4.49 0.03 -0.38
C ASN A 195 5.68 -0.41 -1.24
N GLN A 196 6.71 0.42 -1.30
CA GLN A 196 7.93 0.08 -2.00
C GLN A 196 9.16 0.42 -1.17
N LYS A 197 10.04 -0.58 -0.98
CA LYS A 197 11.28 -0.43 -0.20
C LYS A 197 12.21 0.61 -0.83
N LYS A 198 13.07 1.20 0.01
CA LYS A 198 14.19 2.07 -0.41
C LYS A 198 15.24 1.30 -1.20
N ALA A 199 16.08 2.00 -1.95
CA ALA A 199 17.18 1.41 -2.69
C ALA A 199 18.07 0.52 -1.80
N ASP A 200 18.33 -0.71 -2.24
CA ASP A 200 19.31 -1.59 -1.62
C ASP A 200 20.73 -1.17 -2.04
N ILE A 201 21.37 -0.37 -1.19
CA ILE A 201 22.74 0.13 -1.41
C ILE A 201 23.76 -1.01 -1.29
N THR A 202 23.49 -2.03 -0.48
CA THR A 202 24.43 -3.17 -0.30
C THR A 202 24.56 -3.99 -1.58
N ARG A 203 23.46 -4.10 -2.36
CA ARG A 203 23.50 -4.70 -3.69
C ARG A 203 24.40 -3.94 -4.65
N LYS A 204 24.33 -2.60 -4.68
CA LYS A 204 25.20 -1.77 -5.54
C LYS A 204 26.68 -1.97 -5.23
N VAL A 205 27.04 -2.07 -3.95
CA VAL A 205 28.43 -2.32 -3.54
C VAL A 205 28.88 -3.71 -3.99
N LYS A 206 28.04 -4.74 -3.84
CA LYS A 206 28.34 -6.10 -4.30
C LYS A 206 28.49 -6.19 -5.82
N GLU A 207 27.55 -5.61 -6.58
CA GLU A 207 27.63 -5.55 -8.05
C GLU A 207 28.88 -4.81 -8.52
N GLY A 208 29.22 -3.67 -7.89
CA GLY A 208 30.44 -2.93 -8.15
C GLY A 208 31.70 -3.75 -7.87
N ALA A 209 31.76 -4.40 -6.71
CA ALA A 209 32.88 -5.27 -6.34
C ALA A 209 33.04 -6.47 -7.29
N VAL A 210 31.93 -7.10 -7.71
CA VAL A 210 31.93 -8.19 -8.71
C VAL A 210 32.43 -7.69 -10.06
N LYS A 211 32.03 -6.50 -10.49
CA LYS A 211 32.48 -5.90 -11.75
C LYS A 211 33.99 -5.59 -11.72
N VAL A 212 34.47 -5.03 -10.61
CA VAL A 212 35.90 -4.78 -10.38
C VAL A 212 36.68 -6.08 -10.36
N TRP A 213 36.22 -7.09 -9.64
CA TRP A 213 36.87 -8.40 -9.58
C TRP A 213 36.93 -9.09 -10.94
N LYS A 214 35.84 -9.08 -11.73
CA LYS A 214 35.84 -9.59 -13.11
C LYS A 214 36.82 -8.83 -14.01
N SER A 215 36.94 -7.52 -13.84
CA SER A 215 37.90 -6.71 -14.61
C SER A 215 39.36 -7.00 -14.23
N LEU A 216 39.63 -7.31 -12.97
CA LEU A 216 40.98 -7.55 -12.46
C LEU A 216 41.44 -9.00 -12.62
N PHE A 217 40.51 -9.95 -12.52
CA PHE A 217 40.83 -11.38 -12.38
C PHE A 217 40.03 -12.30 -13.31
N GLY A 218 39.06 -11.79 -14.07
CA GLY A 218 38.23 -12.59 -14.99
C GLY A 218 38.87 -12.89 -16.35
N GLY A 219 40.07 -12.36 -16.62
CA GLY A 219 40.81 -12.57 -17.85
C GLY A 219 41.93 -13.59 -17.70
N LYS A 220 41.59 -14.89 -17.72
CA LYS A 220 42.33 -15.99 -18.36
C LYS A 220 41.80 -17.35 -17.88
N LYS A 221 41.25 -18.12 -18.82
CA LYS A 221 41.62 -19.53 -18.94
C LYS A 221 42.04 -19.74 -20.39
N ASP A 222 43.31 -20.09 -20.51
CA ASP A 222 44.05 -20.28 -21.74
C ASP A 222 43.52 -21.48 -22.55
N LYS A 223 43.91 -21.46 -23.82
CA LYS A 223 43.69 -22.46 -24.88
C LYS A 223 44.09 -23.87 -24.49
#